data_AF-A0A9D9U082-F1
#
_entry.id   AF-A0A9D9U082-F1
#
_cell.length_a   1.000
_cell.length_b   1.000
_cell.length_c   1.000
_cell.angle_alpha   90.00
_cell.angle_beta   90.00
_cell.angle_gamma   90.00
#
_symmetry.space_group_name_H-M   'P 1'
#
loop_
_entity.id
_entity.type
_entity.pdbx_description
1 polymer ?
#
loop_
_entity_poly.entity_id
_entity_poly.type
_entity_poly.pdbx_seq_one_letter_code
_entity_poly.pdbx_strand_id
1 'polypeptide(L)' 'MKQNIALVTGGLSGEAVISYKTVVTINNNLDRNLFNVYIIDINAEGWWYELPDGRKVEIEKND' A
#
# COMPACT_ATOMS: atom_id res chain seq x y z
N MET A 1 6.33 -20.39 6.90
CA MET A 1 6.83 -19.16 6.24
C MET A 1 5.63 -18.30 5.91
N LYS A 2 5.70 -16.98 6.19
CA LYS A 2 4.61 -16.05 5.85
C LYS A 2 4.70 -15.66 4.37
N GLN A 3 3.57 -15.51 3.70
CA GLN A 3 3.52 -15.06 2.31
C GLN A 3 3.58 -13.53 2.26
N ASN A 4 4.24 -12.98 1.25
CA ASN A 4 4.33 -11.53 1.06
C ASN A 4 3.17 -11.05 0.19
N ILE A 5 2.42 -10.06 0.66
CA ILE A 5 1.32 -9.42 -0.08
C ILE A 5 1.61 -7.93 -0.18
N ALA A 6 1.63 -7.42 -1.41
CA ALA A 6 1.64 -5.99 -1.68
C ALA A 6 0.19 -5.51 -1.92
N LEU A 7 -0.28 -4.61 -1.07
CA LEU A 7 -1.54 -3.90 -1.24
C LEU A 7 -1.27 -2.60 -1.99
N VAL A 8 -1.63 -2.57 -3.27
CA VAL A 8 -1.44 -1.39 -4.12
C VAL A 8 -2.68 -0.51 -4.04
N THR A 9 -2.47 0.78 -3.81
CA THR A 9 -3.53 1.79 -3.68
C THR A 9 -3.15 3.09 -4.40
N GLY A 10 -4.02 4.09 -4.31
CA GLY A 10 -3.88 5.36 -5.03
C GLY A 10 -4.51 5.29 -6.42
N GLY A 11 -3.88 5.94 -7.39
CA GLY A 11 -4.36 6.13 -8.75
C GLY A 11 -4.29 7.60 -9.20
N LEU A 12 -4.37 7.82 -10.51
CA LEU A 12 -4.33 9.16 -11.12
C LEU A 12 -5.72 9.80 -11.28
N SER A 13 -6.79 9.13 -10.82
CA SER A 13 -8.17 9.59 -10.97
C SER A 13 -8.72 10.19 -9.66
N GLY A 14 -9.78 10.99 -9.77
CA GLY A 14 -10.52 11.50 -8.60
C GLY A 14 -11.13 10.41 -7.71
N GLU A 15 -11.10 9.14 -8.13
CA GLU A 15 -11.55 7.98 -7.36
C GLU A 15 -10.47 7.41 -6.44
N ALA A 16 -9.26 7.97 -6.41
CA ALA A 16 -8.17 7.54 -5.52
C ALA A 16 -8.64 7.49 -4.05
N VAL A 17 -9.57 8.37 -3.64
CA VAL A 17 -10.18 8.37 -2.30
C VAL A 17 -10.87 7.04 -1.96
N ILE A 18 -11.49 6.38 -2.94
CA ILE A 18 -12.11 5.06 -2.76
C ILE A 18 -11.02 3.99 -2.64
N SER A 19 -9.98 4.05 -3.48
CA SER A 19 -8.83 3.14 -3.42
C SER A 19 -8.17 3.13 -2.03
N TYR A 20 -7.97 4.31 -1.43
CA TYR A 20 -7.40 4.42 -0.09
C TYR A 20 -8.30 3.82 1.00
N LYS A 21 -9.62 3.99 0.93
CA LYS A 21 -10.54 3.38 1.90
C LYS A 21 -10.55 1.85 1.82
N THR A 22 -10.48 1.33 0.60
CA THR A 22 -10.42 -0.11 0.34
C THR A 22 -9.14 -0.71 0.91
N VAL A 23 -7.99 -0.08 0.71
CA VAL A 23 -6.71 -0.61 1.20
C VAL A 23 -6.67 -0.69 2.72
N VAL A 24 -7.17 0.33 3.43
CA VAL A 24 -7.26 0.33 4.90
C VAL A 24 -8.12 -0.82 5.40
N THR A 25 -9.26 -1.06 4.75
CA THR A 25 -10.18 -2.13 5.12
C THR A 25 -9.55 -3.50 4.93
N ILE A 26 -8.92 -3.76 3.78
CA ILE A 26 -8.21 -5.02 3.51
C ILE A 26 -7.05 -5.21 4.48
N ASN A 27 -6.25 -4.17 4.69
CA ASN A 27 -5.12 -4.17 5.60
C ASN A 27 -5.53 -4.56 7.02
N ASN A 28 -6.67 -4.06 7.51
CA ASN A 28 -7.20 -4.36 8.84
C ASN A 28 -7.76 -5.79 8.98
N ASN A 29 -8.19 -6.41 7.88
CA ASN A 29 -8.77 -7.76 7.89
C ASN A 29 -7.77 -8.87 7.54
N LEU A 30 -6.56 -8.54 7.06
CA LEU A 30 -5.53 -9.50 6.73
C LEU A 30 -4.81 -10.03 7.98
N ASP A 31 -4.74 -11.35 8.11
CA ASP A 31 -4.02 -12.00 9.20
C ASP A 31 -2.49 -11.83 9.06
N ARG A 32 -1.91 -11.03 9.95
CA ARG A 32 -0.46 -10.78 10.02
C ARG A 32 0.36 -11.98 10.48
N ASN A 33 -0.28 -13.04 10.98
CA ASN A 33 0.39 -14.31 11.28
C ASN A 33 0.63 -15.14 10.03
N LEU A 34 -0.20 -14.95 8.99
CA LEU A 34 -0.09 -15.66 7.72
C LEU A 34 0.66 -14.84 6.67
N PHE A 35 0.51 -13.51 6.70
CA PHE A 35 1.00 -12.62 5.65
C PHE A 35 1.91 -11.51 6.18
N ASN A 36 2.97 -11.22 5.42
CA ASN A 36 3.70 -9.95 5.50
C ASN A 36 3.03 -8.98 4.52
N VAL A 37 2.43 -7.91 5.04
CA VAL A 37 1.63 -6.98 4.25
C VAL A 37 2.39 -5.68 4.06
N TYR A 38 2.49 -5.24 2.80
CA TYR A 38 3.15 -4.00 2.41
C TYR A 38 2.15 -3.13 1.66
N ILE A 39 1.97 -1.87 2.07
CA ILE A 39 1.08 -0.93 1.39
C ILE A 39 1.93 -0.09 0.44
N ILE A 40 1.57 -0.11 -0.84
CA ILE A 40 2.22 0.64 -1.90
C ILE A 40 1.21 1.64 -2.47
N ASP A 41 1.45 2.92 -2.21
CA ASP A 41 0.66 4.02 -2.73
C ASP A 41 1.29 4.53 -4.03
N ILE A 42 0.50 4.54 -5.11
CA ILE A 42 0.91 5.06 -6.41
C ILE A 42 0.06 6.27 -6.73
N ASN A 43 0.69 7.40 -6.92
CA ASN A 43 0.01 8.64 -7.28
C ASN A 43 0.79 9.38 -8.38
N ALA A 44 0.33 10.58 -8.76
CA ALA A 44 0.96 11.37 -9.82
C ALA A 44 2.40 11.81 -9.49
N GLU A 45 2.77 11.82 -8.21
CA GLU A 45 4.09 12.23 -7.74
C GLU A 45 5.08 11.07 -7.73
N GLY A 46 4.61 9.83 -7.58
CA GLY A 46 5.48 8.67 -7.58
C GLY A 46 4.90 7.43 -6.89
N TRP A 47 5.81 6.56 -6.47
CA TRP A 47 5.52 5.31 -5.76
C TRP A 47 6.02 5.42 -4.34
N TRP A 48 5.17 5.06 -3.38
CA TRP A 48 5.43 5.28 -1.97
C TRP A 48 5.13 4.02 -1.18
N TYR A 49 6.07 3.59 -0.35
CA TYR A 49 5.83 2.55 0.65
C TYR A 49 5.34 3.19 1.95
N GLU A 50 4.18 2.76 2.44
CA GLU A 50 3.68 3.19 3.75
C GLU A 50 4.21 2.28 4.85
N LEU A 51 4.98 2.87 5.76
CA LEU A 51 5.52 2.22 6.94
C LEU A 51 4.42 1.95 7.97
N PRO A 52 4.62 0.98 8.88
CA PRO A 52 3.66 0.70 9.96
C PRO A 52 3.39 1.89 10.90
N ASP A 53 4.29 2.89 10.93
CA ASP A 53 4.14 4.12 11.71
C ASP A 53 3.43 5.25 10.94
N GLY A 54 2.95 4.98 9.72
CA GLY A 54 2.23 5.91 8.85
C GLY A 54 3.14 6.83 8.03
N ARG A 55 4.46 6.73 8.15
CA ARG A 55 5.38 7.49 7.28
C ARG A 55 5.41 6.87 5.87
N LYS A 56 5.60 7.72 4.86
CA LYS A 56 5.79 7.29 3.48
C LYS A 56 7.26 7.38 3.10
N VAL A 57 7.78 6.31 2.50
CA VAL A 57 9.13 6.26 1.93
C VAL A 57 8.99 6.15 0.42
N GLU A 58 9.70 7.00 -0.31
CA GLU A 58 9.73 6.94 -1.76
C GLU A 58 10.36 5.61 -2.23
N ILE A 59 9.70 4.96 -3.18
CA ILE A 59 10.20 3.75 -3.82
C ILE A 59 10.90 4.17 -5.10
N GLU A 60 12.23 4.11 -5.07
CA GLU A 60 13.03 4.32 -6.26
C GLU A 60 12.86 3.12 -7.22
N LYS A 61 12.30 3.37 -8.40
CA LYS A 61 12.31 2.40 -9.51
C LYS A 61 13.68 2.44 -10.18
N ASN A 62 14.67 1.77 -9.61
CA ASN A 62 15.88 1.47 -10.36
C ASN A 62 15.54 0.35 -11.35
N ASP A 63 15.63 0.70 -12.64
CA ASP A 63 15.51 -0.19 -13.81
C ASP A 63 16.77 -1.06 -13.98
#